data_AF-A0A392MER8-F1
#
_entry.id   AF-A0A392MER8-F1
#
_cell.length_a   1.000
_cell.length_b   1.000
_cell.length_c   1.000
_cell.angle_alpha   90.00
_cell.angle_beta   90.00
_cell.angle_gamma   90.00
#
_symmetry.space_group_name_H-M   'P 1'
#
loop_
_entity.id
_entity.type
_entity.pdbx_description
1 polymer ?
#
loop_
_entity_poly.entity_id
_entity_poly.type
_entity_poly.pdbx_seq_one_letter_code
_entity_poly.pdbx_strand_id
1 'polypeptide(L)'
;MVYELGWNWDELEHLAQGSLAGHLLECGCQLTGGYFMHPGDKYRHMSFQQLLDLSLPYAEVRFDGQVCVAKAEGSGGVLNFNTCAEQLLYEIGDPSAYVTPDVVIDFQDVSFLPLSSCRVLCFGAKPSTISVPDKLLQLVPKDCGWKGWGEISYGGYECVERAKAAEYL
;
A
#
# COMPACT_ATOMS: atom_id res chain seq x y z
N MET A 1 -10.60 3.99 12.97
CA MET A 1 -11.46 2.79 12.84
C MET A 1 -12.02 2.38 14.19
N VAL A 2 -11.22 2.00 15.19
CA VAL A 2 -11.69 1.74 16.57
C VAL A 2 -12.60 2.84 17.12
N TYR A 3 -12.15 4.10 17.13
CA TYR A 3 -12.96 5.21 17.67
C TYR A 3 -14.16 5.55 16.76
N GLU A 4 -13.91 5.87 15.48
CA GLU A 4 -14.94 6.38 14.56
C GLU A 4 -15.98 5.32 14.12
N LEU A 5 -15.57 4.05 13.97
CA LEU A 5 -16.45 2.95 13.53
C LEU A 5 -16.92 2.08 14.70
N GLY A 6 -16.41 2.33 15.90
CA GLY A 6 -16.77 1.58 17.11
C GLY A 6 -16.21 0.16 17.18
N TRP A 7 -15.18 -0.17 16.38
CA TRP A 7 -14.53 -1.50 16.47
C TRP A 7 -13.89 -1.69 17.83
N ASN A 8 -13.92 -2.92 18.33
CA ASN A 8 -13.27 -3.26 19.58
C ASN A 8 -11.84 -3.77 19.34
N TRP A 9 -10.95 -3.55 20.32
CA TRP A 9 -9.55 -3.94 20.24
C TRP A 9 -9.33 -5.46 20.26
N ASP A 10 -10.33 -6.23 20.69
CA ASP A 10 -10.33 -7.70 20.65
C ASP A 10 -10.91 -8.28 19.35
N GLU A 11 -11.47 -7.44 18.46
CA GLU A 11 -11.96 -7.83 17.14
C GLU A 11 -10.82 -7.90 16.12
N LEU A 12 -9.94 -8.88 16.28
CA LEU A 12 -8.69 -8.98 15.51
C LEU A 12 -8.89 -9.11 13.99
N GLU A 13 -10.02 -9.66 13.53
CA GLU A 13 -10.38 -9.69 12.11
C GLU A 13 -10.57 -8.27 11.55
N HIS A 14 -11.29 -7.42 12.29
CA HIS A 14 -11.45 -6.00 11.91
C HIS A 14 -10.12 -5.26 11.97
N LEU A 15 -9.29 -5.51 12.99
CA LEU A 15 -7.96 -4.90 13.07
C LEU A 15 -7.06 -5.32 11.91
N ALA A 16 -7.01 -6.60 11.55
CA ALA A 16 -6.22 -7.10 10.42
C ALA A 16 -6.68 -6.48 9.10
N GLN A 17 -8.00 -6.45 8.87
CA GLN A 17 -8.60 -5.87 7.68
C GLN A 17 -8.42 -4.34 7.62
N GLY A 18 -8.45 -3.65 8.76
CA GLY A 18 -8.13 -2.22 8.85
C GLY A 18 -6.66 -1.94 8.60
N SER A 19 -5.76 -2.76 9.12
CA SER A 19 -4.32 -2.65 8.87
C SER A 19 -3.95 -2.92 7.42
N LEU A 20 -4.68 -3.80 6.72
CA LEU A 20 -4.58 -3.91 5.25
C LEU A 20 -4.87 -2.56 4.57
N ALA A 21 -5.90 -1.84 5.01
CA ALA A 21 -6.18 -0.51 4.48
C ALA A 21 -5.02 0.47 4.74
N GLY A 22 -4.46 0.45 5.95
CA GLY A 22 -3.29 1.26 6.32
C GLY A 22 -2.08 0.97 5.43
N HIS A 23 -1.73 -0.31 5.29
CA HIS A 23 -0.63 -0.80 4.44
C HIS A 23 -0.80 -0.37 2.97
N LEU A 24 -2.01 -0.48 2.43
CA LEU A 24 -2.26 -0.09 1.04
C LEU A 24 -2.17 1.43 0.81
N LEU A 25 -2.36 2.27 1.84
CA LEU A 25 -2.31 3.72 1.74
C LEU A 25 -0.92 4.32 1.99
N GLU A 26 0.08 3.51 2.34
CA GLU A 26 1.44 3.99 2.56
C GLU A 26 2.20 4.24 1.25
N CYS A 27 3.43 4.75 1.35
CA CYS A 27 4.32 4.99 0.21
C CYS A 27 3.79 5.97 -0.88
N GLY A 28 2.90 6.88 -0.49
CA GLY A 28 2.45 7.98 -1.35
C GLY A 28 1.57 7.51 -2.51
N CYS A 29 2.01 7.70 -3.75
CA CYS A 29 1.22 7.39 -4.95
C CYS A 29 1.40 5.95 -5.47
N GLN A 30 2.13 5.07 -4.77
CA GLN A 30 2.47 3.73 -5.25
C GLN A 30 1.23 2.89 -5.58
N LEU A 31 0.23 2.87 -4.70
CA LEU A 31 -1.04 2.17 -4.93
C LEU A 31 -1.74 2.61 -6.24
N THR A 32 -1.55 3.88 -6.61
CA THR A 32 -2.11 4.49 -7.82
C THR A 32 -1.14 4.49 -9.01
N GLY A 33 -0.05 3.73 -8.93
CA GLY A 33 0.87 3.48 -10.03
C GLY A 33 2.15 4.31 -10.02
N GLY A 34 2.43 5.07 -8.96
CA GLY A 34 3.59 5.98 -8.89
C GLY A 34 4.95 5.32 -9.12
N TYR A 35 5.10 4.04 -8.75
CA TYR A 35 6.31 3.25 -9.01
C TYR A 35 6.08 2.04 -9.92
N PHE A 36 4.88 1.94 -10.51
CA PHE A 36 4.45 0.77 -11.26
C PHE A 36 5.07 0.71 -12.65
N MET A 37 5.31 1.87 -13.28
CA MET A 37 5.82 1.96 -14.66
C MET A 37 7.19 1.28 -14.79
N HIS A 38 7.26 0.29 -15.69
CA HIS A 38 8.51 -0.36 -16.07
C HIS A 38 8.59 -0.44 -17.60
N PRO A 39 9.50 0.32 -18.25
CA PRO A 39 9.73 0.22 -19.69
C PRO A 39 9.99 -1.24 -20.07
N GLY A 40 9.43 -1.72 -21.18
CA GLY A 40 9.67 -3.10 -21.65
C GLY A 40 8.81 -4.19 -20.99
N ASP A 41 8.12 -3.90 -19.88
CA ASP A 41 7.28 -4.90 -19.18
C ASP A 41 5.82 -4.86 -19.67
N LYS A 42 5.37 -5.99 -20.23
CA LYS A 42 4.00 -6.16 -20.73
C LYS A 42 2.90 -6.04 -19.67
N TYR A 43 3.21 -6.28 -18.39
CA TYR A 43 2.24 -6.26 -17.30
C TYR A 43 2.26 -4.94 -16.51
N ARG A 44 3.31 -4.15 -16.68
CA ARG A 44 3.57 -2.88 -16.00
C ARG A 44 3.60 -1.69 -16.96
N HIS A 45 2.66 -1.71 -17.91
CA HIS A 45 2.53 -0.67 -18.93
C HIS A 45 1.65 0.49 -18.42
N MET A 46 2.27 1.65 -18.28
CA MET A 46 1.63 2.91 -17.90
C MET A 46 2.25 4.04 -18.71
N SER A 47 1.43 4.94 -19.27
CA SER A 47 1.94 6.04 -20.09
C SER A 47 2.50 7.17 -19.22
N PHE A 48 3.43 7.95 -19.79
CA PHE A 48 3.98 9.13 -19.11
C PHE A 48 2.89 10.14 -18.71
N GLN A 49 1.89 10.37 -19.57
CA GLN A 49 0.75 11.25 -19.23
C GLN A 49 0.00 10.82 -17.96
N GLN A 50 -0.06 9.52 -17.67
CA GLN A 50 -0.71 9.05 -16.44
C GLN A 50 0.10 9.36 -15.18
N LEU A 51 1.41 9.61 -15.29
CA LEU A 51 2.28 9.95 -14.16
C LEU A 51 2.26 11.45 -13.82
N LEU A 52 1.85 12.31 -14.74
CA LEU A 52 1.86 13.77 -14.55
C LEU A 52 0.80 14.29 -13.56
N ASP A 53 -0.25 13.51 -13.30
CA ASP A 53 -1.38 13.88 -12.44
C ASP A 53 -1.78 12.72 -11.52
N LEU A 54 -0.81 12.12 -10.84
CA LEU A 54 -1.05 11.06 -9.87
C LEU A 54 -1.83 11.59 -8.67
N SER A 55 -2.89 10.89 -8.27
CA SER A 55 -3.57 11.19 -7.01
C SER A 55 -3.00 10.36 -5.88
N LEU A 56 -2.89 10.93 -4.68
CA LEU A 56 -2.78 10.11 -3.48
C LEU A 56 -4.02 9.21 -3.34
N PRO A 57 -3.84 7.95 -2.93
CA PRO A 57 -4.97 7.06 -2.69
C PRO A 57 -5.74 7.47 -1.43
N TYR A 58 -6.99 7.03 -1.34
CA TYR A 58 -7.77 7.05 -0.11
C TYR A 58 -8.51 5.72 0.06
N ALA A 59 -8.95 5.42 1.28
CA ALA A 59 -9.76 4.24 1.56
C ALA A 59 -11.10 4.62 2.18
N GLU A 60 -12.15 3.96 1.70
CA GLU A 60 -13.44 3.90 2.35
C GLU A 60 -13.49 2.64 3.20
N VAL A 61 -13.60 2.80 4.52
CA VAL A 61 -13.70 1.69 5.47
C VAL A 61 -15.08 1.72 6.12
N ARG A 62 -15.82 0.63 5.98
CA ARG A 62 -17.16 0.48 6.55
C ARG A 62 -17.11 -0.15 7.94
N PHE A 63 -18.17 0.07 8.72
CA PHE A 63 -18.29 -0.47 10.08
C PHE A 63 -18.18 -2.00 10.14
N ASP A 64 -18.51 -2.70 9.06
CA ASP A 64 -18.45 -4.16 8.93
C ASP A 64 -17.09 -4.69 8.48
N GLY A 65 -16.04 -3.85 8.48
CA GLY A 65 -14.70 -4.23 8.06
C GLY A 65 -14.46 -4.13 6.55
N GLN A 66 -15.48 -3.83 5.74
CA GLN A 66 -15.27 -3.75 4.29
C GLN A 66 -14.35 -2.57 3.94
N VAL A 67 -13.28 -2.84 3.18
CA VAL A 67 -12.29 -1.85 2.73
C VAL A 67 -12.36 -1.70 1.22
N CYS A 68 -12.52 -0.46 0.74
CA CYS A 68 -12.37 -0.11 -0.65
C CYS A 68 -11.30 0.98 -0.80
N VAL A 69 -10.24 0.68 -1.54
CA VAL A 69 -9.24 1.69 -1.92
C VAL A 69 -9.67 2.39 -3.20
N ALA A 70 -9.34 3.66 -3.29
CA ALA A 70 -9.75 4.52 -4.38
C ALA A 70 -8.71 5.58 -4.70
N LYS A 71 -8.84 6.14 -5.91
CA LYS A 71 -8.06 7.27 -6.41
C LYS A 71 -9.04 8.36 -6.85
N ALA A 72 -8.59 9.61 -6.96
CA ALA A 72 -9.47 10.69 -7.41
C ALA A 72 -9.98 10.43 -8.84
N GLU A 73 -11.28 10.68 -9.07
CA GLU A 73 -11.85 10.60 -10.42
C GLU A 73 -11.26 11.69 -11.32
N GLY A 74 -10.99 11.36 -12.58
CA GLY A 74 -10.39 12.28 -13.54
C GLY A 74 -8.87 12.47 -13.39
N SER A 75 -8.26 12.05 -12.28
CA SER A 75 -6.81 12.10 -12.12
C SER A 75 -6.11 11.07 -13.02
N GLY A 76 -4.81 11.26 -13.22
CA GLY A 76 -3.89 10.24 -13.72
C GLY A 76 -3.79 9.02 -12.78
N GLY A 77 -2.77 8.21 -13.01
CA GLY A 77 -2.58 6.96 -12.27
C GLY A 77 -3.26 5.75 -12.89
N VAL A 78 -2.98 4.60 -12.30
CA VAL A 78 -3.66 3.33 -12.53
C VAL A 78 -3.98 2.72 -11.17
N LEU A 79 -5.23 2.30 -10.98
CA LEU A 79 -5.64 1.55 -9.80
C LEU A 79 -6.31 0.26 -10.26
N ASN A 80 -5.62 -0.87 -10.10
CA ASN A 80 -6.12 -2.18 -10.49
C ASN A 80 -5.48 -3.28 -9.63
N PHE A 81 -5.76 -4.55 -9.95
CA PHE A 81 -5.17 -5.69 -9.27
C PHE A 81 -3.63 -5.62 -9.22
N ASN A 82 -2.96 -5.27 -10.31
CA ASN A 82 -1.50 -5.28 -10.38
C ASN A 82 -0.87 -4.23 -9.46
N THR A 83 -1.41 -3.00 -9.43
CA THR A 83 -0.89 -1.95 -8.54
C THR A 83 -1.21 -2.24 -7.08
N CYS A 84 -2.37 -2.82 -6.79
CA CYS A 84 -2.73 -3.24 -5.43
C CYS A 84 -1.86 -4.41 -4.95
N ALA A 85 -1.59 -5.39 -5.81
CA ALA A 85 -0.72 -6.53 -5.49
C ALA A 85 0.74 -6.10 -5.31
N GLU A 86 1.25 -5.18 -6.15
CA GLU A 86 2.58 -4.60 -5.96
C GLU A 86 2.70 -3.86 -4.62
N GLN A 87 1.70 -3.04 -4.28
CA GLN A 87 1.65 -2.33 -2.99
C GLN A 87 1.55 -3.30 -1.81
N LEU A 88 0.71 -4.34 -1.90
CA LEU A 88 0.55 -5.32 -0.84
C LEU A 88 1.87 -6.02 -0.51
N LEU A 89 2.69 -6.32 -1.51
CA LEU A 89 3.96 -7.03 -1.33
C LEU A 89 5.13 -6.09 -0.99
N TYR A 90 4.94 -4.78 -1.08
CA TYR A 90 5.97 -3.80 -0.77
C TYR A 90 6.35 -3.87 0.71
N GLU A 91 7.66 -3.96 0.99
CA GLU A 91 8.23 -4.06 2.35
C GLU A 91 7.70 -5.24 3.21
N ILE A 92 7.01 -6.20 2.59
CA ILE A 92 6.58 -7.43 3.27
C ILE A 92 7.66 -8.51 3.16
N GLY A 93 8.14 -8.95 4.32
CA GLY A 93 9.05 -10.09 4.43
C GLY A 93 8.31 -11.43 4.41
N ASP A 94 7.54 -11.72 5.46
CA ASP A 94 6.71 -12.93 5.58
C ASP A 94 5.22 -12.54 5.47
N PRO A 95 4.55 -12.85 4.34
CA PRO A 95 3.13 -12.54 4.16
C PRO A 95 2.20 -13.24 5.14
N SER A 96 2.63 -14.36 5.74
CA SER A 96 1.82 -15.10 6.71
C SER A 96 1.88 -14.52 8.13
N ALA A 97 2.82 -13.61 8.38
CA ALA A 97 3.12 -13.07 9.70
C ALA A 97 3.65 -11.62 9.64
N TYR A 98 2.90 -10.72 8.99
CA TYR A 98 3.23 -9.30 8.96
C TYR A 98 2.95 -8.66 10.33
N VAL A 99 4.01 -8.26 11.04
CA VAL A 99 3.92 -7.79 12.42
C VAL A 99 3.56 -6.30 12.48
N THR A 100 2.41 -5.98 13.04
CA THR A 100 2.03 -4.62 13.44
C THR A 100 1.90 -4.52 14.97
N PRO A 101 1.83 -3.32 15.57
CA PRO A 101 1.74 -3.17 17.03
C PRO A 101 0.52 -3.85 17.66
N ASP A 102 -0.61 -3.86 16.96
CA ASP A 102 -1.90 -4.29 17.51
C ASP A 102 -2.30 -5.69 17.04
N VAL A 103 -1.83 -6.14 15.88
CA VAL A 103 -2.16 -7.45 15.31
C VAL A 103 -1.04 -7.94 14.39
N VAL A 104 -0.72 -9.23 14.42
CA VAL A 104 0.11 -9.86 13.39
C VAL A 104 -0.82 -10.41 12.32
N ILE A 105 -0.55 -10.08 11.07
CA ILE A 105 -1.50 -10.23 9.96
C ILE A 105 -1.02 -11.31 8.99
N ASP A 106 -1.96 -12.14 8.54
CA ASP A 106 -1.79 -13.03 7.41
C ASP A 106 -2.43 -12.39 6.16
N PHE A 107 -1.61 -12.09 5.17
CA PHE A 107 -2.01 -11.51 3.89
C PHE A 107 -2.14 -12.54 2.77
N GLN A 108 -1.91 -13.84 3.02
CA GLN A 108 -1.86 -14.86 1.96
C GLN A 108 -3.19 -15.02 1.20
N ASP A 109 -4.31 -14.70 1.85
CA ASP A 109 -5.65 -14.81 1.27
C ASP A 109 -6.21 -13.45 0.80
N VAL A 110 -5.40 -12.39 0.80
CA VAL A 110 -5.84 -11.06 0.34
C VAL A 110 -6.17 -11.10 -1.14
N SER A 111 -7.34 -10.56 -1.47
CA SER A 111 -7.88 -10.49 -2.82
C SER A 111 -8.32 -9.07 -3.16
N PHE A 112 -8.18 -8.73 -4.44
CA PHE A 112 -8.55 -7.43 -4.99
C PHE A 112 -9.62 -7.58 -6.07
N LEU A 113 -10.77 -6.92 -5.88
CA LEU A 113 -11.88 -6.89 -6.83
C LEU A 113 -12.06 -5.47 -7.38
N PRO A 114 -11.66 -5.19 -8.63
CA PRO A 114 -11.92 -3.90 -9.26
C PRO A 114 -13.43 -3.64 -9.39
N LEU A 115 -13.89 -2.52 -8.84
CA LEU A 115 -15.28 -2.07 -8.95
C LEU A 115 -15.44 -1.02 -10.07
N SER A 116 -14.38 -0.24 -10.33
CA SER A 116 -14.29 0.72 -11.43
C SER A 116 -12.83 1.02 -11.75
N SER A 117 -12.56 1.94 -12.68
CA SER A 117 -11.19 2.42 -12.96
C SER A 117 -10.55 3.19 -11.80
N CYS A 118 -11.33 3.60 -10.81
CA CYS A 118 -10.86 4.41 -9.68
C CYS A 118 -11.14 3.77 -8.31
N ARG A 119 -11.67 2.54 -8.27
CA ARG A 119 -12.07 1.86 -7.02
C ARG A 119 -11.81 0.37 -7.07
N VAL A 120 -11.18 -0.15 -6.03
CA VAL A 120 -10.89 -1.58 -5.84
C VAL A 120 -11.33 -1.98 -4.44
N LEU A 121 -12.10 -3.06 -4.34
CA LEU A 121 -12.45 -3.69 -3.07
C LEU A 121 -11.30 -4.62 -2.63
N CYS A 122 -10.90 -4.53 -1.36
CA CYS A 122 -9.80 -5.30 -0.79
C CYS A 122 -10.33 -6.11 0.41
N PHE A 123 -10.05 -7.40 0.44
CA PHE A 123 -10.55 -8.29 1.50
C PHE A 123 -9.64 -9.51 1.68
N GLY A 124 -9.76 -10.20 2.81
CA GLY A 124 -9.07 -11.46 3.08
C GLY A 124 -7.84 -11.34 3.98
N ALA A 125 -7.54 -10.14 4.49
CA ALA A 125 -6.57 -10.00 5.58
C ALA A 125 -7.21 -10.51 6.87
N LYS A 126 -6.46 -11.33 7.61
CA LYS A 126 -6.91 -12.00 8.84
C LYS A 126 -5.78 -12.03 9.86
N PRO A 127 -6.06 -12.22 11.16
CA PRO A 127 -5.00 -12.43 12.14
C PRO A 127 -4.21 -13.70 11.82
N SER A 128 -2.89 -13.63 12.00
CA SER A 128 -2.01 -14.79 11.92
C SER A 128 -2.22 -15.75 13.10
N THR A 129 -1.57 -16.91 13.05
CA THR A 129 -1.64 -17.93 14.12
C THR A 129 -1.11 -17.38 15.45
N ILE A 130 -0.01 -16.62 15.40
CA ILE A 130 0.37 -15.72 16.50
C ILE A 130 -0.34 -14.42 16.19
N SER A 131 -1.35 -14.04 16.96
CA SER A 131 -2.25 -12.94 16.59
C SER A 131 -1.80 -11.57 17.08
N VAL A 132 -0.97 -11.50 18.13
CA VAL A 132 -0.43 -10.27 18.71
C VAL A 132 1.06 -10.45 19.03
N PRO A 133 1.91 -9.42 18.84
CA PRO A 133 3.34 -9.54 19.12
C PRO A 133 3.63 -9.50 20.63
N ASP A 134 4.55 -10.37 21.07
CA ASP A 134 5.02 -10.38 22.48
C ASP A 134 5.87 -9.15 22.84
N LYS A 135 6.43 -8.47 21.83
CA LYS A 135 7.34 -7.34 21.98
C LYS A 135 6.98 -6.25 21.00
N LEU A 136 7.03 -5.01 21.48
CA LEU A 136 6.84 -3.82 20.66
C LEU A 136 8.18 -3.12 20.44
N LEU A 137 8.36 -2.57 19.24
CA LEU A 137 9.46 -1.66 18.94
C LEU A 137 9.11 -0.27 19.47
N GLN A 138 9.86 0.21 20.46
CA GLN A 138 9.74 1.58 20.94
C GLN A 138 10.80 2.46 20.26
N LEU A 139 10.34 3.46 19.50
CA LEU A 139 11.20 4.50 18.94
C LEU A 139 11.09 5.75 19.84
N VAL A 140 12.22 6.17 20.41
CA VAL A 140 12.30 7.40 21.23
C VAL A 140 13.10 8.44 20.46
N PRO A 141 12.47 9.52 19.98
CA PRO A 141 13.20 10.58 19.30
C PRO A 141 14.09 11.32 20.31
N LYS A 142 15.27 11.72 19.85
CA LYS A 142 16.20 12.56 20.61
C LYS A 142 16.64 13.71 19.72
N ASP A 143 16.60 14.93 20.25
CA ASP A 143 17.07 16.11 19.52
C ASP A 143 18.58 15.99 19.22
N CYS A 144 18.90 15.95 17.93
CA CYS A 144 20.27 15.86 17.43
C CYS A 144 20.54 16.75 16.20
N GLY A 145 19.73 17.80 16.02
CA GLY A 145 19.82 18.72 14.88
C GLY A 145 19.19 18.16 13.60
N TRP A 146 19.45 18.81 12.47
CA TRP A 146 18.85 18.47 11.18
C TRP A 146 19.95 18.15 10.15
N LYS A 147 19.75 17.07 9.39
CA LYS A 147 20.56 16.75 8.20
C LYS A 147 19.63 16.17 7.14
N GLY A 148 19.67 16.71 5.93
CA GLY A 148 18.87 16.25 4.80
C GLY A 148 19.76 15.90 3.61
N TRP A 149 19.44 14.81 2.94
CA TRP A 149 20.00 14.39 1.66
C TRP A 149 18.93 13.54 0.97
N GLY A 150 18.82 13.67 -0.34
CA GLY A 150 17.85 12.93 -1.15
C GLY A 150 18.51 12.49 -2.43
N GLU A 151 18.44 11.19 -2.71
CA GLU A 151 18.88 10.58 -3.95
C GLU A 151 17.84 9.58 -4.42
N ILE A 152 17.70 9.45 -5.73
CA ILE A 152 16.87 8.43 -6.36
C ILE A 152 17.81 7.50 -7.11
N SER A 153 17.79 6.22 -6.74
CA SER A 153 18.60 5.18 -7.38
C SER A 153 17.70 4.21 -8.15
N TYR A 154 18.12 3.83 -9.35
CA TYR A 154 17.44 2.83 -10.17
C TYR A 154 18.28 1.55 -10.23
N GLY A 155 17.72 0.43 -9.77
CA GLY A 155 18.40 -0.87 -9.75
C GLY A 155 17.59 -1.99 -10.41
N GLY A 156 18.26 -3.06 -10.82
CA GLY A 156 17.66 -4.24 -11.44
C GLY A 156 17.54 -4.16 -12.97
N TYR A 157 16.76 -5.08 -13.55
CA TYR A 157 16.53 -5.15 -15.00
C TYR A 157 15.98 -3.82 -15.54
N GLU A 158 16.47 -3.38 -16.70
CA GLU A 158 16.06 -2.14 -17.38
C GLU A 158 16.13 -0.87 -16.51
N CYS A 159 17.01 -0.84 -15.49
CA CYS A 159 17.17 0.32 -14.61
C CYS A 159 17.59 1.60 -15.33
N VAL A 160 18.40 1.49 -16.39
CA VAL A 160 18.83 2.65 -17.21
C VAL A 160 17.65 3.26 -17.96
N GLU A 161 16.76 2.43 -18.52
CA GLU A 161 15.57 2.94 -19.21
C GLU A 161 14.58 3.58 -18.24
N ARG A 162 14.44 3.03 -17.02
CA ARG A 162 13.67 3.69 -15.95
C ARG A 162 14.29 5.02 -15.51
N ALA A 163 15.62 5.06 -15.35
CA ALA A 163 16.30 6.29 -14.98
C ALA A 163 16.09 7.38 -16.04
N LYS A 164 16.25 7.04 -17.33
CA LYS A 164 15.94 7.97 -18.43
C LYS A 164 14.47 8.39 -18.44
N ALA A 165 13.54 7.45 -18.23
CA ALA A 165 12.11 7.74 -18.17
C ALA A 165 11.79 8.77 -17.08
N ALA A 166 12.47 8.69 -15.94
CA ALA A 166 12.30 9.63 -14.83
C ALA A 166 12.92 11.01 -15.06
N GLU A 167 13.86 11.18 -15.99
CA GLU A 167 14.36 12.52 -16.37
C GLU A 167 13.28 13.37 -17.07
N TYR A 168 12.23 12.74 -17.59
CA TYR A 168 11.12 13.40 -18.29
C TYR A 168 9.91 13.68 -17.38
N LEU A 169 9.97 13.31 -16.09
CA LEU A 169 8.96 13.58 -15.06
C LEU A 169 9.37 14.80 -14.23
#